data_AF-A0A8H6YR05-F1
#
_entry.id   AF-A0A8H6YR05-F1
#
_cell.length_a   1.000
_cell.length_b   1.000
_cell.length_c   1.000
_cell.angle_alpha   90.00
_cell.angle_beta   90.00
_cell.angle_gamma   90.00
#
_symmetry.space_group_name_H-M   'P 1'
#
loop_
_entity.id
_entity.type
_entity.pdbx_description
1 polymer ?
#
loop_
_entity_poly.entity_id
_entity_poly.type
_entity_poly.pdbx_seq_one_letter_code
_entity_poly.pdbx_strand_id
1 'polypeptide(L)'
;MASFFGSLFVFVCLAATAMAATAPAPPYYIITNAETPSLNRPGLTPVGKKRAEDCIPAVFSQLNIGFILSCKVDKDGEEGLGCPVANETATPLAQALGLNITYCGTGEESNDDCVHDKIHAFLKASNQSALVVWDATDMDSLLENADVNDAGLDEDSLGTHADLILTVVSGKRVGQSSMNCTRLDGPA
;
A
#
# COMPACT_ATOMS: atom_id res chain seq x y z
N MET A 1 22.23 -77.20 20.18
CA MET A 1 21.06 -76.72 19.43
C MET A 1 20.58 -75.44 20.07
N ALA A 2 20.67 -74.32 19.35
CA ALA A 2 19.74 -73.18 19.38
C ALA A 2 20.32 -72.11 18.46
N SER A 3 19.95 -72.21 17.19
CA SER A 3 20.12 -71.16 16.19
C SER A 3 18.89 -70.25 16.29
N PHE A 4 19.06 -68.94 16.35
CA PHE A 4 17.98 -68.02 15.99
C PHE A 4 18.52 -66.85 15.18
N PHE A 5 17.98 -66.78 13.97
CA PHE A 5 18.23 -65.83 12.91
C PHE A 5 17.70 -64.43 13.26
N GLY A 6 18.52 -63.42 12.92
CA GLY A 6 18.18 -62.24 12.10
C GLY A 6 16.94 -61.41 12.41
N SER A 7 17.15 -60.11 12.60
CA SER A 7 16.42 -59.09 11.81
C SER A 7 17.14 -57.75 11.87
N LEU A 8 17.79 -57.36 10.77
CA LEU A 8 18.40 -56.06 10.58
C LEU A 8 17.29 -55.08 10.17
N PHE A 9 16.78 -54.28 11.11
CA PHE A 9 15.83 -53.22 10.82
C PHE A 9 16.55 -52.06 10.12
N VAL A 10 16.43 -51.99 8.79
CA VAL A 10 16.86 -50.84 8.00
C VAL A 10 15.83 -49.73 8.19
N PHE A 11 16.15 -48.75 9.04
CA PHE A 11 15.39 -47.49 9.13
C PHE A 11 15.69 -46.66 7.87
N VAL A 12 14.77 -46.67 6.91
CA VAL A 12 14.78 -45.75 5.78
C VAL A 12 14.33 -44.38 6.28
N CYS A 13 15.28 -43.49 6.55
CA CYS A 13 15.01 -42.07 6.80
C CYS A 13 14.47 -41.45 5.50
N LEU A 14 13.15 -41.33 5.41
CA LEU A 14 12.48 -40.59 4.35
C LEU A 14 12.77 -39.09 4.55
N ALA A 15 13.82 -38.59 3.89
CA ALA A 15 14.12 -37.17 3.85
C ALA A 15 12.98 -36.46 3.10
N ALA A 16 12.03 -35.90 3.85
CA ALA A 16 11.01 -35.02 3.31
C ALA A 16 11.70 -33.75 2.81
N THR A 17 11.99 -33.69 1.52
CA THR A 17 12.31 -32.44 0.84
C THR A 17 11.06 -31.59 0.85
N ALA A 18 10.93 -30.76 1.89
CA ALA A 18 9.96 -29.67 1.90
C ALA A 18 10.30 -28.77 0.71
N MET A 19 9.54 -28.90 -0.38
CA MET A 19 9.56 -27.92 -1.44
C MET A 19 9.12 -26.61 -0.80
N ALA A 20 10.06 -25.68 -0.66
CA ALA A 20 9.77 -24.32 -0.24
C ALA A 20 8.82 -23.73 -1.30
N ALA A 21 7.51 -23.83 -1.05
CA ALA A 21 6.55 -23.04 -1.78
C ALA A 21 6.93 -21.59 -1.55
N THR A 22 7.36 -20.89 -2.60
CA THR A 22 7.57 -19.45 -2.56
C THR A 22 6.25 -18.84 -2.14
N ALA A 23 6.21 -18.22 -0.96
CA ALA A 23 5.01 -17.54 -0.50
C ALA A 23 4.60 -16.50 -1.58
N PRO A 24 3.29 -16.34 -1.84
CA PRO A 24 2.83 -15.30 -2.75
C PRO A 24 3.36 -13.94 -2.29
N ALA A 25 3.73 -13.08 -3.24
CA ALA A 25 4.22 -11.74 -2.93
C ALA A 25 3.20 -11.01 -2.04
N PRO A 26 3.64 -10.34 -0.97
CA PRO A 26 2.72 -9.58 -0.13
C PRO A 26 2.01 -8.50 -0.97
N PRO A 27 0.72 -8.21 -0.69
CA PRO A 27 0.01 -7.16 -1.38
C PRO A 27 0.59 -5.80 -1.00
N TYR A 28 0.35 -4.82 -1.86
CA TYR A 28 0.42 -3.42 -1.47
C TYR A 28 -0.93 -2.75 -1.67
N TYR A 29 -1.11 -1.65 -0.95
CA TYR A 29 -2.36 -0.92 -0.90
C TYR A 29 -2.17 0.50 -1.39
N ILE A 30 -3.18 1.05 -2.06
CA ILE A 30 -3.20 2.45 -2.49
C ILE A 30 -4.44 3.11 -1.89
N ILE A 31 -4.23 4.29 -1.31
CA ILE A 31 -5.29 5.18 -0.85
C ILE A 31 -5.00 6.61 -1.32
N THR A 32 -6.04 7.41 -1.48
CA THR A 32 -5.92 8.85 -1.71
C THR A 32 -5.73 9.60 -0.39
N ASN A 33 -5.39 10.89 -0.46
CA ASN A 33 -5.44 11.77 0.70
C ASN A 33 -6.85 11.84 1.29
N ALA A 34 -6.92 12.06 2.60
CA ALA A 34 -8.18 12.29 3.28
C ALA A 34 -8.80 13.64 2.87
N GLU A 35 -10.03 13.88 3.29
CA GLU A 35 -10.88 14.98 2.82
C GLU A 35 -10.24 16.35 3.04
N THR A 36 -10.12 17.10 1.94
CA THR A 36 -9.56 18.46 1.89
C THR A 36 -10.65 19.52 1.78
N PRO A 37 -10.41 20.75 2.25
CA PRO A 37 -11.39 21.80 2.12
C PRO A 37 -11.51 22.27 0.66
N SER A 38 -12.74 22.58 0.25
CA SER A 38 -13.03 23.09 -1.08
C SER A 38 -12.27 24.38 -1.41
N LEU A 39 -12.20 24.72 -2.70
CA LEU A 39 -11.50 25.90 -3.22
C LEU A 39 -9.98 25.86 -2.95
N ASN A 40 -9.38 24.67 -3.00
CA ASN A 40 -7.94 24.43 -2.86
C ASN A 40 -7.35 25.07 -1.60
N ARG A 41 -8.10 25.04 -0.50
CA ARG A 41 -7.59 25.50 0.79
C ARG A 41 -6.64 24.45 1.37
N PRO A 42 -5.56 24.89 2.04
CA PRO A 42 -4.54 23.96 2.52
C PRO A 42 -5.04 23.09 3.68
N GLY A 43 -4.46 21.89 3.78
CA GLY A 43 -4.62 20.95 4.90
C GLY A 43 -5.84 20.05 4.82
N LEU A 44 -6.01 19.19 5.82
CA LEU A 44 -7.19 18.33 5.97
C LEU A 44 -8.37 19.06 6.64
N THR A 45 -9.59 18.74 6.20
CA THR A 45 -10.83 19.11 6.91
C THR A 45 -10.89 18.42 8.28
N PRO A 46 -11.79 18.83 9.19
CA PRO A 46 -12.04 18.08 10.43
C PRO A 46 -12.44 16.62 10.18
N VAL A 47 -13.16 16.33 9.09
CA VAL A 47 -13.50 14.97 8.69
C VAL A 47 -12.26 14.22 8.20
N GLY A 48 -11.46 14.85 7.35
CA GLY A 48 -10.21 14.27 6.84
C GLY A 48 -9.20 13.96 7.95
N LYS A 49 -9.07 14.85 8.94
CA LYS A 49 -8.27 14.59 10.14
C LYS A 49 -8.75 13.37 10.89
N LYS A 50 -10.07 13.26 11.11
CA LYS A 50 -10.65 12.10 11.76
C LYS A 50 -10.38 10.80 10.98
N ARG A 51 -10.49 10.84 9.65
CA ARG A 51 -10.16 9.68 8.80
C ARG A 51 -8.68 9.29 8.95
N ALA A 52 -7.79 10.26 8.89
CA ALA A 52 -6.35 10.07 9.03
C ALA A 52 -5.93 9.57 10.42
N GLU A 53 -6.54 10.10 11.49
CA GLU A 53 -6.18 9.80 12.87
C GLU A 53 -6.82 8.51 13.39
N ASP A 54 -8.08 8.23 13.00
CA ASP A 54 -8.85 7.11 13.56
C ASP A 54 -8.98 5.94 12.58
N CYS A 55 -9.41 6.22 11.35
CA CYS A 55 -9.88 5.16 10.44
C CYS A 55 -8.72 4.46 9.74
N ILE A 56 -7.78 5.22 9.18
CA ILE A 56 -6.61 4.65 8.49
C ILE A 56 -5.79 3.79 9.47
N PRO A 57 -5.41 4.25 10.68
CA PRO A 57 -4.72 3.41 11.65
C PRO A 57 -5.48 2.14 12.05
N ALA A 58 -6.81 2.24 12.25
CA ALA A 58 -7.63 1.09 12.63
C ALA A 58 -7.62 -0.01 11.56
N VAL A 59 -7.69 0.35 10.27
CA VAL A 59 -7.65 -0.62 9.17
C VAL A 59 -6.24 -1.17 8.96
N PHE A 60 -5.26 -0.29 8.77
CA PHE A 60 -3.93 -0.68 8.31
C PHE A 60 -3.04 -1.30 9.39
N SER A 61 -3.36 -1.10 10.68
CA SER A 61 -2.69 -1.82 11.77
C SER A 61 -2.84 -3.34 11.70
N GLN A 62 -3.86 -3.83 11.00
CA GLN A 62 -4.13 -5.26 10.83
C GLN A 62 -3.51 -5.85 9.54
N LEU A 63 -2.97 -5.00 8.65
CA LEU A 63 -2.52 -5.40 7.31
C LEU A 63 -0.99 -5.59 7.20
N ASN A 64 -0.29 -5.71 8.34
CA ASN A 64 1.16 -5.95 8.39
C ASN A 64 1.96 -4.97 7.50
N ILE A 65 1.64 -3.68 7.58
CA ILE A 65 2.34 -2.63 6.83
C ILE A 65 3.75 -2.45 7.38
N GLY A 66 4.75 -2.58 6.50
CA GLY A 66 6.16 -2.33 6.82
C GLY A 66 6.80 -1.23 5.99
N PHE A 67 6.05 -0.65 5.05
CA PHE A 67 6.53 0.41 4.17
C PHE A 67 5.39 1.37 3.85
N ILE A 68 5.68 2.67 3.96
CA ILE A 68 4.75 3.73 3.58
C ILE A 68 5.46 4.61 2.55
N LEU A 69 4.83 4.75 1.39
CA LEU A 69 5.24 5.62 0.32
C LEU A 69 4.21 6.73 0.15
N SER A 70 4.68 7.95 -0.05
CA SER A 70 3.84 9.08 -0.39
C SER A 70 4.52 9.96 -1.44
N CYS A 71 3.83 11.00 -1.89
CA CYS A 71 4.38 11.96 -2.82
C CYS A 71 5.02 13.16 -2.12
N LYS A 72 5.88 13.84 -2.85
CA LYS A 72 6.38 15.17 -2.52
C LYS A 72 6.12 16.09 -3.71
N VAL A 73 5.91 17.36 -3.39
CA VAL A 73 5.88 18.43 -4.39
C VAL A 73 7.15 18.34 -5.25
N ASP A 74 6.99 18.55 -6.54
CA ASP A 74 8.09 18.61 -7.48
C ASP A 74 9.03 19.80 -7.17
N LYS A 75 10.16 19.92 -7.88
CA LYS A 75 11.14 20.97 -7.55
C LYS A 75 10.65 22.37 -7.94
N ASP A 76 9.82 22.46 -8.97
CA ASP A 76 9.40 23.72 -9.55
C ASP A 76 8.09 24.21 -8.91
N GLY A 77 7.43 23.35 -8.14
CA GLY A 77 6.24 23.67 -7.34
C GLY A 77 4.98 23.78 -8.19
N GLU A 78 5.03 23.26 -9.41
CA GLU A 78 3.94 23.29 -10.38
C GLU A 78 3.07 22.04 -10.28
N GLU A 79 3.61 20.93 -9.76
CA GLU A 79 2.94 19.62 -9.72
C GLU A 79 3.00 18.99 -8.31
N GLY A 80 2.05 18.11 -8.00
CA GLY A 80 1.94 17.48 -6.68
C GLY A 80 1.50 18.43 -5.57
N LEU A 81 0.68 19.43 -5.88
CA LEU A 81 0.19 20.40 -4.91
C LEU A 81 -0.62 19.75 -3.76
N GLY A 82 -1.23 18.57 -3.97
CA GLY A 82 -1.88 17.80 -2.90
C GLY A 82 -0.96 16.83 -2.15
N CYS A 83 0.34 16.76 -2.46
CA CYS A 83 1.26 15.93 -1.69
C CYS A 83 1.38 16.28 -0.20
N PRO A 84 1.32 17.56 0.22
CA PRO A 84 1.28 17.89 1.63
C PRO A 84 0.10 17.23 2.36
N VAL A 85 -1.09 17.18 1.75
CA VAL A 85 -2.27 16.56 2.38
C VAL A 85 -2.24 15.03 2.32
N ALA A 86 -1.64 14.44 1.29
CA ALA A 86 -1.32 13.00 1.28
C ALA A 86 -0.37 12.63 2.42
N ASN A 87 0.66 13.47 2.66
CA ASN A 87 1.60 13.30 3.76
C ASN A 87 0.94 13.48 5.13
N GLU A 88 0.09 14.50 5.30
CA GLU A 88 -0.72 14.67 6.51
C GLU A 88 -1.63 13.46 6.76
N THR A 89 -2.20 12.87 5.70
CA THR A 89 -3.04 11.67 5.76
C THR A 89 -2.27 10.43 6.22
N ALA A 90 -1.05 10.25 5.72
CA ALA A 90 -0.20 9.08 6.05
C ALA A 90 0.44 9.17 7.44
N THR A 91 0.65 10.39 7.95
CA THR A 91 1.47 10.65 9.15
C THR A 91 0.99 9.92 10.41
N PRO A 92 -0.32 9.90 10.76
CA PRO A 92 -0.76 9.23 11.98
C PRO A 92 -0.48 7.72 11.96
N LEU A 93 -0.70 7.05 10.83
CA LEU A 93 -0.37 5.63 10.69
C LEU A 93 1.14 5.40 10.77
N ALA A 94 1.94 6.22 10.09
CA ALA A 94 3.41 6.11 10.14
C ALA A 94 3.93 6.22 11.57
N GLN A 95 3.41 7.18 12.35
CA GLN A 95 3.74 7.34 13.76
C GLN A 95 3.28 6.14 14.59
N ALA A 96 2.05 5.64 14.38
CA ALA A 96 1.50 4.51 15.12
C ALA A 96 2.31 3.21 14.88
N LEU A 97 2.83 3.02 13.67
CA LEU A 97 3.64 1.86 13.30
C LEU A 97 5.15 2.06 13.55
N GLY A 98 5.58 3.26 13.93
CA GLY A 98 7.00 3.60 14.07
C GLY A 98 7.78 3.56 12.75
N LEU A 99 7.12 3.87 11.63
CA LEU A 99 7.68 3.86 10.29
C LEU A 99 7.98 5.29 9.80
N ASN A 100 8.97 5.40 8.91
CA ASN A 100 9.21 6.61 8.14
C ASN A 100 8.41 6.56 6.83
N ILE A 101 7.92 7.72 6.39
CA ILE A 101 7.34 7.88 5.05
C ILE A 101 8.50 8.03 4.06
N THR A 102 8.50 7.20 3.02
CA THR A 102 9.37 7.35 1.86
C THR A 102 8.66 8.19 0.80
N TYR A 103 9.41 8.94 -0.01
CA TYR A 103 8.83 9.86 -0.98
C TYR A 103 9.27 9.61 -2.42
N CYS A 104 8.35 9.80 -3.35
CA CYS A 104 8.60 9.97 -4.79
C CYS A 104 8.11 11.36 -5.23
N GLY A 105 8.76 11.94 -6.24
CA GLY A 105 8.25 13.16 -6.86
C GLY A 105 6.99 12.85 -7.67
N THR A 106 6.18 13.86 -7.89
CA THR A 106 5.12 13.91 -8.90
C THR A 106 5.64 14.62 -10.14
N GLY A 107 5.05 14.35 -11.30
CA GLY A 107 5.26 15.18 -12.48
C GLY A 107 6.21 14.64 -13.54
N GLU A 108 6.22 15.30 -14.71
CA GLU A 108 7.01 14.89 -15.88
C GLU A 108 8.54 14.94 -15.64
N GLU A 109 8.98 15.78 -14.71
CA GLU A 109 10.39 15.92 -14.32
C GLU A 109 10.79 14.97 -13.18
N SER A 110 9.85 14.16 -12.69
CA SER A 110 10.09 13.15 -11.68
C SER A 110 10.62 11.85 -12.31
N ASN A 111 11.14 10.95 -11.49
CA ASN A 111 11.49 9.63 -11.99
C ASN A 111 10.21 8.80 -11.99
N ASP A 112 9.62 8.60 -13.17
CA ASP A 112 8.37 7.85 -13.38
C ASP A 112 8.40 6.47 -12.72
N ASP A 113 9.55 5.80 -12.75
CA ASP A 113 9.73 4.47 -12.16
C ASP A 113 9.90 4.48 -10.63
N CYS A 114 9.96 5.66 -9.98
CA CYS A 114 10.29 5.76 -8.56
C CYS A 114 9.33 4.96 -7.66
N VAL A 115 8.03 5.03 -7.96
CA VAL A 115 7.00 4.35 -7.18
C VAL A 115 7.14 2.84 -7.35
N HIS A 116 7.15 2.37 -8.59
CA HIS A 116 7.37 0.97 -8.94
C HIS A 116 8.62 0.41 -8.29
N ASP A 117 9.78 1.05 -8.49
CA ASP A 117 11.08 0.57 -8.02
C ASP A 117 11.13 0.43 -6.50
N LYS A 118 10.60 1.41 -5.77
CA LYS A 118 10.62 1.38 -4.30
C LYS A 118 9.71 0.30 -3.73
N ILE A 119 8.49 0.18 -4.26
CA ILE A 119 7.55 -0.86 -3.83
C ILE A 119 8.13 -2.23 -4.16
N HIS A 120 8.61 -2.43 -5.38
CA HIS A 120 9.15 -3.71 -5.83
C HIS A 120 10.42 -4.09 -5.06
N ALA A 121 11.33 -3.16 -4.80
CA ALA A 121 12.51 -3.39 -3.97
C ALA A 121 12.12 -3.81 -2.55
N PHE A 122 11.12 -3.14 -1.95
CA PHE A 122 10.64 -3.50 -0.63
C PHE A 122 9.98 -4.89 -0.58
N LEU A 123 9.04 -5.17 -1.49
CA LEU A 123 8.31 -6.45 -1.51
C LEU A 123 9.21 -7.65 -1.86
N LYS A 124 10.33 -7.42 -2.55
CA LYS A 124 11.38 -8.44 -2.77
C LYS A 124 12.17 -8.77 -1.50
N ALA A 125 12.32 -7.80 -0.60
CA ALA A 125 13.15 -7.90 0.59
C ALA A 125 12.35 -8.24 1.86
N SER A 126 11.03 -8.09 1.83
CA SER A 126 10.15 -8.22 2.99
C SER A 126 8.92 -9.07 2.69
N ASN A 127 8.37 -9.70 3.73
CA ASN A 127 7.06 -10.36 3.71
C ASN A 127 5.92 -9.44 4.20
N GLN A 128 6.23 -8.18 4.48
CA GLN A 128 5.27 -7.16 4.90
C GLN A 128 4.66 -6.47 3.68
N SER A 129 3.49 -5.86 3.90
CA SER A 129 2.80 -5.07 2.88
C SER A 129 3.30 -3.64 2.83
N ALA A 130 3.11 -3.01 1.67
CA ALA A 130 3.35 -1.58 1.47
C ALA A 130 2.02 -0.82 1.41
N LEU A 131 2.05 0.43 1.85
CA LEU A 131 0.97 1.40 1.67
C LEU A 131 1.49 2.57 0.83
N VAL A 132 0.75 2.92 -0.21
CA VAL A 132 0.94 4.13 -1.01
C VAL A 132 -0.19 5.09 -0.66
N VAL A 133 0.16 6.31 -0.28
CA VAL A 133 -0.79 7.40 -0.02
C VAL A 133 -0.48 8.52 -0.99
N TRP A 134 -1.46 9.02 -1.74
CA TRP A 134 -1.19 9.97 -2.81
C TRP A 134 -2.30 10.98 -3.00
N ASP A 135 -2.03 12.01 -3.79
CA ASP A 135 -2.99 13.07 -4.09
C ASP A 135 -4.13 12.55 -4.97
N ALA A 136 -5.37 12.72 -4.53
CA ALA A 136 -6.57 12.26 -5.22
C ALA A 136 -6.68 12.78 -6.66
N THR A 137 -6.14 13.96 -6.96
CA THR A 137 -6.18 14.54 -8.31
C THR A 137 -5.10 14.01 -9.25
N ASP A 138 -4.21 13.16 -8.76
CA ASP A 138 -3.02 12.67 -9.47
C ASP A 138 -2.98 11.13 -9.48
N MET A 139 -4.15 10.48 -9.46
CA MET A 139 -4.25 9.01 -9.37
C MET A 139 -3.88 8.32 -10.67
N ASP A 140 -4.22 8.91 -11.79
CA ASP A 140 -3.97 8.31 -13.10
C ASP A 140 -2.45 8.20 -13.30
N SER A 141 -1.73 9.29 -13.05
CA SER A 141 -0.27 9.32 -13.09
C SER A 141 0.36 8.39 -12.06
N LEU A 142 -0.20 8.28 -10.84
CA LEU A 142 0.30 7.30 -9.87
C LEU A 142 0.14 5.86 -10.37
N LEU A 143 -1.04 5.50 -10.89
CA LEU A 143 -1.35 4.12 -11.29
C LEU A 143 -0.49 3.69 -12.47
N GLU A 144 -0.23 4.59 -13.42
CA GLU A 144 0.75 4.41 -14.49
C GLU A 144 2.16 4.19 -13.92
N ASN A 145 2.65 5.09 -13.06
CA ASN A 145 3.98 5.03 -12.46
C ASN A 145 4.19 3.83 -11.50
N ALA A 146 3.12 3.28 -10.96
CA ALA A 146 3.14 2.08 -10.13
C ALA A 146 3.07 0.78 -10.95
N ASP A 147 2.91 0.87 -12.28
CA ASP A 147 2.65 -0.24 -13.19
C ASP A 147 1.43 -1.07 -12.72
N VAL A 148 0.35 -0.38 -12.34
CA VAL A 148 -0.90 -1.00 -11.90
C VAL A 148 -1.81 -1.19 -13.11
N ASN A 149 -2.17 -2.44 -13.39
CA ASN A 149 -3.27 -2.73 -14.29
C ASN A 149 -4.59 -2.30 -13.62
N ASP A 150 -5.10 -1.16 -14.07
CA ASP A 150 -6.27 -0.45 -13.60
C ASP A 150 -7.54 -0.77 -14.39
N ALA A 151 -7.51 -1.69 -15.36
CA ALA A 151 -8.64 -1.97 -16.23
C ALA A 151 -9.99 -2.05 -15.49
N GLY A 152 -10.93 -1.21 -15.91
CA GLY A 152 -12.26 -1.09 -15.31
C GLY A 152 -12.30 -0.38 -13.95
N LEU A 153 -11.30 0.43 -13.61
CA LEU A 153 -11.44 1.50 -12.62
C LEU A 153 -12.17 2.67 -13.27
N ASP A 154 -13.01 3.31 -12.46
CA ASP A 154 -13.48 4.66 -12.73
C ASP A 154 -12.56 5.59 -11.94
N GLU A 155 -11.55 6.14 -12.60
CA GLU A 155 -10.53 7.01 -12.01
C GLU A 155 -11.14 8.27 -11.37
N ASP A 156 -12.21 8.80 -11.99
CA ASP A 156 -12.99 9.92 -11.44
C ASP A 156 -13.63 9.55 -10.08
N SER A 157 -13.99 8.28 -9.90
CA SER A 157 -14.49 7.77 -8.61
C SER A 157 -13.39 7.68 -7.56
N LEU A 158 -12.13 7.40 -7.92
CA LEU A 158 -11.02 7.40 -6.97
C LEU A 158 -10.74 8.81 -6.45
N GLY A 159 -10.78 9.81 -7.33
CA GLY A 159 -10.56 11.21 -6.98
C GLY A 159 -11.65 11.80 -6.06
N THR A 160 -12.85 11.25 -6.09
CA THR A 160 -13.99 11.73 -5.28
C THR A 160 -14.17 10.97 -3.96
N HIS A 161 -13.52 9.82 -3.79
CA HIS A 161 -13.67 8.96 -2.63
C HIS A 161 -12.38 8.86 -1.80
N ALA A 162 -12.36 9.55 -0.66
CA ALA A 162 -11.29 9.44 0.34
C ALA A 162 -11.34 8.12 1.14
N ASP A 163 -12.38 7.29 0.95
CA ASP A 163 -12.61 6.08 1.72
C ASP A 163 -12.18 4.78 1.02
N LEU A 164 -11.70 4.85 -0.22
CA LEU A 164 -11.34 3.65 -0.98
C LEU A 164 -9.93 3.16 -0.67
N ILE A 165 -9.80 1.84 -0.63
CA ILE A 165 -8.54 1.11 -0.55
C ILE A 165 -8.45 0.21 -1.78
N LEU A 166 -7.47 0.46 -2.63
CA LEU A 166 -7.11 -0.44 -3.71
C LEU A 166 -6.13 -1.48 -3.18
N THR A 167 -6.38 -2.75 -3.48
CA THR A 167 -5.46 -3.85 -3.18
C THR A 167 -4.80 -4.32 -4.45
N VAL A 168 -3.47 -4.29 -4.48
CA VAL A 168 -2.65 -4.66 -5.63
C VAL A 168 -1.73 -5.81 -5.27
N VAL A 169 -1.67 -6.81 -6.15
CA VAL A 169 -0.76 -7.96 -6.05
C VAL A 169 -0.05 -8.11 -7.39
N SER A 170 1.28 -8.05 -7.37
CA SER A 170 2.12 -8.19 -8.58
C SER A 170 1.70 -7.27 -9.73
N GLY A 171 1.47 -5.98 -9.44
CA GLY A 171 1.05 -4.97 -10.43
C GLY A 171 -0.41 -5.11 -10.91
N LYS A 172 -1.18 -6.05 -10.37
CA LYS A 172 -2.58 -6.23 -10.75
C LYS A 172 -3.51 -5.80 -9.62
N ARG A 173 -4.50 -4.95 -9.92
CA ARG A 173 -5.62 -4.70 -9.00
C ARG A 173 -6.40 -6.00 -8.78
N VAL A 174 -6.46 -6.47 -7.55
CA VAL A 174 -7.19 -7.69 -7.17
C VAL A 174 -8.42 -7.40 -6.32
N GLY A 175 -8.55 -6.17 -5.80
CA GLY A 175 -9.71 -5.77 -5.02
C GLY A 175 -9.80 -4.27 -4.77
N GLN A 176 -10.99 -3.84 -4.42
CA GLN A 176 -11.31 -2.52 -3.91
C GLN A 176 -12.22 -2.71 -2.69
N SER A 177 -11.93 -1.99 -1.62
CA SER A 177 -12.71 -2.01 -0.38
C SER A 177 -12.83 -0.61 0.18
N SER A 178 -13.81 -0.38 1.03
CA SER A 178 -13.90 0.87 1.81
C SER A 178 -13.15 0.73 3.13
N MET A 179 -12.63 1.85 3.65
CA MET A 179 -12.04 1.96 4.98
C MET A 179 -13.05 1.66 6.10
N ASN A 180 -14.35 1.56 5.81
CA ASN A 180 -15.41 1.28 6.79
C ASN A 180 -15.43 2.31 7.94
N CYS A 181 -15.15 3.57 7.61
CA CYS A 181 -15.06 4.68 8.55
C CYS A 181 -16.49 5.12 8.91
N THR A 182 -16.90 4.83 10.15
CA THR A 182 -18.30 4.97 10.57
C THR A 182 -18.87 6.37 10.29
N ARG A 183 -19.87 6.42 9.39
CA ARG A 183 -20.57 7.62 8.89
C ARG A 183 -19.72 8.59 8.06
N LEU A 184 -18.53 8.18 7.62
CA LEU A 184 -17.65 9.00 6.79
C LEU A 184 -17.44 8.41 5.39
N ASP A 185 -17.73 7.14 5.16
CA ASP A 185 -17.57 6.54 3.83
C ASP A 185 -18.54 7.09 2.80
N GLY A 186 -18.04 7.28 1.58
CA GLY A 186 -18.74 7.92 0.48
C GLY A 186 -17.94 9.05 -0.15
N PRO A 187 -18.49 9.68 -1.20
CA PRO A 187 -17.83 10.76 -1.90
C PRO A 187 -17.72 12.02 -1.01
N ALA A 188 -16.61 12.75 -1.15
CA ALA A 188 -16.28 13.97 -0.42
C ALA A 188 -16.64 15.26 -1.17
#